data_AF-A0A6B4JJE2-F1
#
_entry.id   AF-A0A6B4JJE2-F1
#
_cell.length_a   1.000
_cell.length_b   1.000
_cell.length_c   1.000
_cell.angle_alpha   90.00
_cell.angle_beta   90.00
_cell.angle_gamma   90.00
#
_symmetry.space_group_name_H-M   'P 1'
#
loop_
_entity.id
_entity.type
_entity.pdbx_description
1 polymer ?
#
loop_
_entity_poly.entity_id
_entity_poly.type
_entity_poly.pdbx_seq_one_letter_code
_entity_poly.pdbx_strand_id
1 'polypeptide(L)'
;MKDESITEKIEILISENIRLKNRNAELLKQLGITKSWTGIRESILIPKLKERYGVEGHCLYSAIATKIGDIVKENIGVAKFTEINESNYEYAKELAIALVDTFCKFEWPHLKKLKIGWNKF
;
A
#
# COMPACT_ATOMS: atom_id res chain seq x y z
N MET A 1 25.18 -25.31 35.53
CA MET A 1 25.69 -25.65 34.18
C MET A 1 24.63 -25.77 33.08
N LYS A 2 23.57 -26.59 33.16
CA LYS A 2 22.49 -26.57 32.12
C LYS A 2 21.49 -25.42 32.31
N ASP A 3 21.15 -25.09 33.55
CA ASP A 3 20.15 -24.05 33.84
C ASP A 3 20.65 -22.64 33.53
N GLU A 4 21.91 -22.30 33.85
CA GLU A 4 22.51 -20.99 33.50
C GLU A 4 22.49 -20.72 31.99
N SER A 5 22.78 -21.74 31.17
CA SER A 5 22.73 -21.64 29.70
C SER A 5 21.32 -21.42 29.14
N ILE A 6 20.30 -21.93 29.83
CA ILE A 6 18.89 -21.72 29.47
C ILE A 6 18.46 -20.32 29.88
N THR A 7 18.86 -19.87 31.07
CA THR A 7 18.59 -18.52 31.56
C THR A 7 19.19 -17.45 30.65
N GLU A 8 20.44 -17.61 30.22
CA GLU A 8 21.09 -16.69 29.27
C GLU A 8 20.35 -16.63 27.93
N LYS A 9 19.91 -17.78 27.41
CA LYS A 9 19.10 -17.82 26.16
C LYS A 9 17.76 -17.11 26.33
N ILE A 10 17.12 -17.25 27.49
CA ILE A 10 15.85 -16.57 27.80
C ILE A 10 16.08 -15.06 27.86
N GLU A 11 17.16 -14.58 28.49
CA GLU A 11 17.49 -13.15 28.56
C GLU A 11 17.78 -12.55 27.19
N ILE A 12 18.51 -13.28 26.33
CA ILE A 12 18.75 -12.87 24.94
C ILE A 12 17.41 -12.78 24.19
N LEU A 13 16.54 -13.78 24.31
CA LEU A 13 15.24 -13.79 23.65
C LEU A 13 14.31 -12.68 24.15
N ILE A 14 14.32 -12.36 25.45
CA ILE A 14 13.56 -11.25 26.02
C ILE A 14 14.08 -9.92 25.45
N SER A 15 15.39 -9.72 25.41
CA SER A 15 16.02 -8.52 24.87
C SER A 15 15.71 -8.32 23.39
N GLU A 16 15.80 -9.40 22.61
CA GLU A 16 15.44 -9.42 21.19
C GLU A 16 13.94 -9.12 21.01
N ASN A 17 13.06 -9.68 21.84
CA ASN A 17 11.62 -9.44 21.79
C ASN A 17 11.28 -7.98 22.09
N ILE A 18 11.91 -7.38 23.09
CA ILE A 18 11.76 -5.95 23.41
C ILE A 18 12.24 -5.10 22.23
N ARG A 19 13.40 -5.43 21.64
CA ARG A 19 13.92 -4.74 20.46
C ARG A 19 12.94 -4.82 19.27
N LEU A 20 12.39 -6.00 19.01
CA LEU A 20 11.41 -6.22 17.94
C LEU A 20 10.10 -5.47 18.19
N LYS A 21 9.60 -5.44 19.43
CA LYS A 21 8.41 -4.64 19.80
C LYS A 21 8.64 -3.15 19.60
N ASN A 22 9.79 -2.63 20.00
CA ASN A 22 10.14 -1.23 19.79
C ASN A 22 10.28 -0.89 18.30
N ARG A 23 10.91 -1.78 17.53
CA ARG A 23 11.01 -1.62 16.08
C ARG A 23 9.65 -1.66 15.40
N ASN A 24 8.75 -2.54 15.85
CA ASN A 24 7.37 -2.58 15.36
C ASN A 24 6.58 -1.32 15.72
N ALA A 25 6.73 -0.78 16.92
CA ALA A 25 6.10 0.49 17.31
C ALA A 25 6.62 1.65 16.45
N GLU A 26 7.92 1.66 16.14
CA GLU A 26 8.53 2.68 15.29
C GLU A 26 8.11 2.53 13.81
N LEU A 27 8.03 1.31 13.29
CA LEU A 27 7.49 1.02 11.96
C LEU A 27 5.99 1.36 11.87
N LEU A 28 5.21 1.10 12.92
CA LEU A 28 3.80 1.51 13.00
C LEU A 28 3.65 3.03 13.08
N LYS A 29 4.58 3.72 13.73
CA LYS A 29 4.65 5.18 13.74
C LYS A 29 5.03 5.72 12.34
N GLN A 30 5.95 5.05 11.65
CA GLN A 30 6.32 5.36 10.26
C GLN A 30 5.20 5.03 9.26
N LEU A 31 4.41 3.98 9.50
CA LEU A 31 3.19 3.66 8.75
C LEU A 31 2.07 4.67 9.04
N GLY A 32 1.94 5.10 10.29
CA GLY A 32 1.06 6.20 10.70
C GLY A 32 1.43 7.53 10.02
N ILE A 33 2.70 7.71 9.64
CA ILE A 33 3.23 8.90 8.95
C ILE A 33 2.81 8.99 7.47
N THR A 34 2.17 7.98 6.87
CA THR A 34 1.50 8.19 5.57
C THR A 34 0.09 7.62 5.55
N LYS A 35 -0.71 7.93 6.59
CA LYS A 35 -2.18 8.01 6.43
C LYS A 35 -2.56 9.17 5.50
N SER A 36 -2.17 9.01 4.24
CA SER A 36 -2.29 9.99 3.18
C SER A 36 -2.63 9.29 1.88
N TRP A 37 -3.09 10.07 0.91
CA TRP A 37 -3.31 9.57 -0.44
C TRP A 37 -2.06 8.89 -1.04
N THR A 38 -0.88 9.46 -0.79
CA THR A 38 0.39 8.89 -1.27
C THR A 38 0.63 7.50 -0.71
N GLY A 39 0.30 7.27 0.57
CA GLY A 39 0.36 5.94 1.18
C GLY A 39 -0.56 4.93 0.47
N ILE A 40 -1.81 5.32 0.21
CA ILE A 40 -2.77 4.47 -0.53
C ILE A 40 -2.25 4.17 -1.95
N ARG A 41 -1.74 5.19 -2.65
CA ARG A 41 -1.25 5.06 -4.02
C ARG A 41 -0.07 4.10 -4.13
N GLU A 42 0.98 4.33 -3.34
CA GLU A 42 2.25 3.61 -3.46
C GLU A 42 2.20 2.22 -2.82
N SER A 43 1.47 2.07 -1.71
CA SER A 43 1.45 0.81 -0.96
C SER A 43 0.31 -0.13 -1.36
N ILE A 44 -0.73 0.35 -2.05
CA ILE A 44 -1.91 -0.46 -2.37
C ILE A 44 -2.21 -0.46 -3.87
N LEU A 45 -2.48 0.72 -4.46
CA LEU A 45 -2.99 0.80 -5.83
C LEU A 45 -1.95 0.37 -6.86
N ILE A 46 -0.74 0.95 -6.82
CA ILE A 46 0.33 0.63 -7.76
C ILE A 46 0.75 -0.85 -7.66
N PRO A 47 0.98 -1.43 -6.46
CA PRO A 47 1.28 -2.84 -6.32
C PRO A 47 0.20 -3.76 -6.91
N LYS A 48 -1.09 -3.53 -6.63
CA LYS A 48 -2.19 -4.33 -7.21
C LYS A 48 -2.22 -4.25 -8.74
N LEU A 49 -2.01 -3.06 -9.30
CA LEU A 49 -1.96 -2.89 -10.75
C LEU A 49 -0.75 -3.59 -11.37
N LYS A 50 0.40 -3.56 -10.69
CA LYS A 50 1.61 -4.29 -11.11
C LYS A 50 1.40 -5.80 -11.08
N GLU A 51 0.78 -6.32 -10.01
CA GLU A 51 0.46 -7.74 -9.88
C GLU A 51 -0.46 -8.21 -11.00
N ARG A 52 -1.49 -7.42 -11.35
CA ARG A 52 -2.46 -7.78 -12.40
C ARG A 52 -1.90 -7.63 -13.82
N TYR A 53 -1.15 -6.56 -14.09
CA TYR A 53 -0.84 -6.13 -15.46
C TYR A 53 0.66 -6.21 -15.82
N GLY A 54 1.57 -6.42 -14.87
CA GLY A 54 3.03 -6.51 -15.08
C GLY A 54 3.80 -5.30 -14.52
N VAL A 55 5.12 -5.28 -14.64
CA VAL A 55 5.96 -4.21 -14.03
C VAL A 55 6.19 -3.03 -14.99
N GLU A 56 6.08 -3.26 -16.29
CA GLU A 56 6.47 -2.32 -17.36
C GLU A 56 5.51 -1.12 -17.55
N GLY A 57 4.37 -1.12 -16.85
CA GLY A 57 3.34 -0.08 -16.97
C GLY A 57 3.43 1.09 -16.00
N HIS A 58 4.60 1.41 -15.45
CA HIS A 58 4.74 2.30 -14.30
C HIS A 58 4.00 3.65 -14.42
N CYS A 59 4.12 4.33 -15.56
CA CYS A 59 3.45 5.61 -15.81
C CYS A 59 1.93 5.46 -15.90
N LEU A 60 1.46 4.35 -16.45
CA LEU A 60 0.04 4.04 -16.64
C LEU A 60 -0.65 3.71 -15.31
N TYR A 61 0.03 2.97 -14.44
CA TYR A 61 -0.48 2.69 -13.09
C TYR A 61 -0.63 3.97 -12.26
N SER A 62 0.31 4.90 -12.42
CA SER A 62 0.24 6.21 -11.78
C SER A 62 -0.96 7.03 -12.28
N ALA A 63 -1.23 6.99 -13.60
CA ALA A 63 -2.38 7.66 -14.20
C ALA A 63 -3.71 7.05 -13.72
N ILE A 64 -3.82 5.72 -13.69
CA ILE A 64 -5.01 5.01 -13.20
C ILE A 64 -5.24 5.32 -11.72
N ALA A 65 -4.19 5.22 -10.90
CA ALA A 65 -4.30 5.54 -9.48
C ALA A 65 -4.76 6.99 -9.27
N THR A 66 -4.28 7.94 -10.07
CA THR A 66 -4.75 9.33 -10.02
C THR A 66 -6.26 9.43 -10.30
N LYS A 67 -6.77 8.71 -11.30
CA LYS A 67 -8.21 8.70 -11.61
C LYS A 67 -9.07 8.05 -10.53
N ILE A 68 -8.58 6.97 -9.93
CA ILE A 68 -9.21 6.39 -8.73
C ILE A 68 -9.23 7.43 -7.62
N GLY A 69 -8.14 8.16 -7.44
CA GLY A 69 -8.04 9.22 -6.44
C GLY A 69 -9.00 10.38 -6.66
N ASP A 70 -9.24 10.78 -7.91
CA ASP A 70 -10.24 11.80 -8.23
C ASP A 70 -11.63 11.38 -7.75
N ILE A 71 -12.03 10.13 -8.02
CA ILE A 71 -13.31 9.57 -7.52
C ILE A 71 -13.33 9.52 -5.99
N VAL A 72 -12.24 9.09 -5.36
CA VAL A 72 -12.16 9.00 -3.89
C VAL A 72 -12.34 10.38 -3.25
N LYS A 73 -11.65 11.41 -3.74
CA LYS A 73 -11.78 12.80 -3.23
C LYS A 73 -13.21 13.30 -3.28
N GLU A 74 -13.90 13.07 -4.40
CA GLU A 74 -15.30 13.49 -4.58
C GLU A 74 -16.23 12.80 -3.58
N ASN A 75 -16.04 11.50 -3.32
CA ASN A 75 -16.87 10.73 -2.40
C ASN A 75 -16.63 11.06 -0.92
N ILE A 76 -15.41 11.42 -0.55
CA ILE A 76 -15.09 11.84 0.83
C ILE A 76 -15.32 13.35 1.07
N GLY A 77 -15.62 14.11 0.02
CA GLY A 77 -15.94 15.54 0.10
C GLY A 77 -14.73 16.46 0.31
N VAL A 78 -13.55 16.11 -0.24
CA VAL A 78 -12.34 16.95 -0.16
C VAL A 78 -11.88 17.43 -1.53
N ALA A 79 -11.23 18.59 -1.60
CA ALA A 79 -10.77 19.16 -2.87
C ALA A 79 -9.38 18.65 -3.28
N LYS A 80 -8.49 18.39 -2.31
CA LYS A 80 -7.08 18.06 -2.52
C LYS A 80 -6.71 16.73 -1.88
N PHE A 81 -5.76 16.03 -2.50
CA PHE A 81 -5.22 14.77 -1.97
C PHE A 81 -4.54 14.91 -0.59
N THR A 82 -4.01 16.10 -0.29
CA THR A 82 -3.39 16.42 1.00
C THR A 82 -4.39 16.50 2.14
N GLU A 83 -5.68 16.59 1.84
CA GLU A 83 -6.76 16.61 2.83
C GLU A 83 -7.19 15.20 3.23
N ILE A 84 -6.67 14.16 2.55
CA ILE A 84 -6.78 12.77 3.00
C ILE A 84 -5.80 12.57 4.16
N ASN A 85 -6.36 12.41 5.35
CA ASN A 85 -5.66 12.37 6.62
C ASN A 85 -6.31 11.33 7.56
N GLU A 86 -5.87 11.23 8.81
CA GLU A 86 -6.33 10.21 9.75
C GLU A 86 -7.86 10.11 9.91
N SER A 87 -8.59 11.23 9.79
CA SER A 87 -10.04 11.25 10.01
C SER A 87 -10.86 10.61 8.88
N ASN A 88 -10.33 10.58 7.67
CA ASN A 88 -11.01 10.07 6.47
C ASN A 88 -10.23 8.97 5.74
N TYR A 89 -9.03 8.63 6.24
CA TYR A 89 -8.09 7.72 5.59
C TYR A 89 -8.66 6.31 5.39
N GLU A 90 -9.25 5.69 6.42
CA GLU A 90 -9.73 4.31 6.29
C GLU A 90 -10.86 4.20 5.27
N TYR A 91 -11.79 5.16 5.28
CA TYR A 91 -12.85 5.19 4.27
C TYR A 91 -12.29 5.43 2.85
N ALA A 92 -11.36 6.38 2.70
CA ALA A 92 -10.69 6.64 1.43
C ALA A 92 -9.95 5.40 0.91
N LYS A 93 -9.29 4.66 1.80
CA LYS A 93 -8.55 3.43 1.49
C LYS A 93 -9.49 2.30 1.08
N GLU A 94 -10.56 2.05 1.82
CA GLU A 94 -11.57 1.03 1.49
C GLU A 94 -12.19 1.31 0.11
N LEU A 95 -12.57 2.56 -0.15
CA LEU A 95 -13.11 2.97 -1.43
C LEU A 95 -12.10 2.80 -2.57
N ALA A 96 -10.83 3.20 -2.36
CA ALA A 96 -9.78 3.03 -3.35
C ALA A 96 -9.53 1.55 -3.68
N ILE A 97 -9.56 0.68 -2.67
CA ILE A 97 -9.45 -0.78 -2.85
C ILE A 97 -10.63 -1.31 -3.68
N ALA A 98 -11.86 -0.94 -3.33
CA ALA A 98 -13.05 -1.38 -4.05
C ALA A 98 -13.03 -0.94 -5.53
N LEU A 99 -12.60 0.29 -5.79
CA LEU A 99 -12.48 0.83 -7.15
C LEU A 99 -11.41 0.10 -7.97
N VAL A 100 -10.22 -0.13 -7.40
CA VAL A 100 -9.15 -0.81 -8.14
C VAL A 100 -9.49 -2.28 -8.38
N ASP A 101 -10.13 -2.96 -7.43
CA ASP A 101 -10.55 -4.35 -7.59
C ASP A 101 -11.64 -4.47 -8.66
N THR A 102 -12.59 -3.52 -8.69
CA THR A 102 -13.61 -3.44 -9.74
C THR A 102 -12.99 -3.19 -11.11
N PHE A 103 -12.07 -2.24 -11.20
CA PHE A 103 -11.34 -1.93 -12.41
C PHE A 103 -10.54 -3.13 -12.92
N CYS A 104 -9.86 -3.87 -12.03
CA CYS A 104 -9.14 -5.08 -12.37
C CYS A 104 -10.07 -6.23 -12.77
N LYS A 105 -11.24 -6.35 -12.13
CA LYS A 105 -12.23 -7.40 -12.40
C LYS A 105 -12.79 -7.32 -13.81
N PHE A 106 -13.16 -6.12 -14.26
CA PHE A 106 -13.76 -5.97 -15.59
C PHE A 106 -12.73 -6.02 -16.73
N GLU A 107 -11.44 -5.98 -16.40
CA GLU A 107 -10.31 -5.82 -17.31
C GLU A 107 -10.46 -4.58 -18.22
N TRP A 108 -9.36 -3.90 -18.54
CA TRP A 108 -9.38 -2.93 -19.63
C TRP A 108 -8.73 -3.54 -20.87
N PRO A 109 -9.49 -3.85 -21.93
CA PRO A 109 -8.94 -4.44 -23.14
C PRO A 109 -7.76 -3.66 -23.74
N HIS A 110 -7.74 -2.32 -23.59
CA HIS A 110 -6.62 -1.49 -24.04
C HIS A 110 -5.35 -1.71 -23.22
N LEU A 111 -5.44 -1.89 -21.89
CA LEU A 111 -4.28 -2.23 -21.04
C LEU A 111 -3.69 -3.58 -21.42
N LYS A 112 -4.56 -4.55 -21.72
CA LYS A 112 -4.13 -5.88 -22.16
C LYS A 112 -3.40 -5.83 -23.50
N LYS A 113 -3.86 -4.97 -24.43
CA LYS A 113 -3.18 -4.73 -25.72
C LYS A 113 -1.85 -3.98 -25.55
N LEU A 114 -1.77 -3.01 -24.63
CA LEU A 114 -0.53 -2.31 -24.31
C LEU A 114 0.54 -3.25 -23.73
N LYS A 115 0.13 -4.21 -22.90
CA LYS A 115 1.03 -5.28 -22.40
C LYS A 115 1.68 -6.09 -23.53
N ILE A 116 0.99 -6.32 -24.65
CA ILE A 116 1.55 -7.02 -25.83
C ILE A 116 2.60 -6.16 -26.54
N GLY A 117 2.50 -4.82 -26.43
CA GLY A 117 3.46 -3.88 -26.99
C GLY A 117 4.72 -3.68 -26.15
N TRP A 118 4.65 -3.87 -24.82
CA TRP A 118 5.81 -3.67 -23.94
C TRP A 118 6.87 -4.77 -24.07
N ASN A 119 6.45 -6.03 -24.26
CA ASN A 119 7.37 -7.14 -24.56
C ASN A 119 8.08 -7.06 -25.94
N LYS A 120 7.82 -6.00 -26.74
CA LYS A 120 8.39 -5.83 -28.09
C LYS A 120 9.51 -4.77 -28.15
N PHE A 121 9.85 -4.14 -27.02
CA PHE A 121 10.97 -3.21 -26.88
C PHE A 121 11.87 -3.65 -25.73
#